data_AF-A0A7V8XZ26-F1
#
_entry.id   AF-A0A7V8XZ26-F1
#
_cell.length_a   1.000
_cell.length_b   1.000
_cell.length_c   1.000
_cell.angle_alpha   90.00
_cell.angle_beta   90.00
_cell.angle_gamma   90.00
#
_symmetry.space_group_name_H-M   'P 1'
#
loop_
_entity.id
_entity.type
_entity.pdbx_description
1 polymer ?
#
loop_
_entity_poly.entity_id
_entity_poly.type
_entity_poly.pdbx_seq_one_letter_code
_entity_poly.pdbx_strand_id
1 'polypeptide(L)'
;MRGTSAWSGGPLEFGLNQALHIREERLATRHDACRLLYVSEIHLRNGRSDTPCRQALDAVTRCSPDVVLLGGDLVDRPSELSALSELVGRLHEVAPVLAIGGNHDRQIGMDRVRDAVMHGGGQWIHDGIARVTHGRRVIAVSGPEIRADSGFSPTSHTMLTER
;
A
#
# COMPACT_ATOMS: atom_id res chain seq x y z
N MET A 1 -49.84 13.84 -17.61
CA MET A 1 -48.40 13.94 -17.29
C MET A 1 -48.05 12.83 -16.31
N ARG A 2 -47.38 11.75 -16.75
CA ARG A 2 -46.81 10.72 -15.87
C ARG A 2 -45.31 10.73 -16.11
N GLY A 3 -44.54 11.22 -15.15
CA GLY A 3 -43.08 11.13 -15.19
C GLY A 3 -42.65 9.76 -14.68
N THR A 4 -42.20 8.89 -15.59
CA THR A 4 -41.45 7.69 -15.22
C THR A 4 -39.99 8.07 -15.12
N SER A 5 -39.48 8.28 -13.91
CA SER A 5 -38.03 8.36 -13.69
C SER A 5 -37.47 6.95 -13.78
N ALA A 6 -36.91 6.59 -14.93
CA ALA A 6 -36.09 5.39 -15.07
C ALA A 6 -34.76 5.66 -14.36
N TRP A 7 -34.56 5.05 -13.19
CA TRP A 7 -33.25 5.00 -12.57
C TRP A 7 -32.37 4.05 -13.39
N SER A 8 -31.40 4.61 -14.11
CA SER A 8 -30.38 3.88 -14.85
C SER A 8 -29.14 3.68 -13.98
N GLY A 9 -29.29 3.02 -12.83
CA GLY A 9 -28.15 2.48 -12.10
C GLY A 9 -27.72 1.19 -12.79
N GLY A 10 -26.45 1.06 -13.17
CA GLY A 10 -25.91 -0.22 -13.64
C GLY A 10 -26.13 -1.33 -12.58
N PRO A 11 -26.03 -2.61 -12.96
CA PRO A 11 -26.19 -3.70 -12.02
C PRO A 11 -25.23 -3.51 -10.85
N LEU A 12 -25.77 -3.64 -9.63
CA LEU A 12 -24.98 -3.56 -8.42
C LEU A 12 -24.07 -4.80 -8.34
N GLU A 13 -22.77 -4.60 -8.52
CA GLU A 13 -21.78 -5.68 -8.46
C GLU A 13 -21.28 -5.86 -7.03
N PHE A 14 -21.33 -7.10 -6.53
CA PHE A 14 -20.75 -7.47 -5.24
C PHE A 14 -19.41 -8.18 -5.46
N GLY A 15 -18.34 -7.57 -4.94
CA GLY A 15 -16.99 -8.13 -4.97
C GLY A 15 -16.14 -7.68 -6.18
N LEU A 16 -14.83 -7.89 -6.06
CA LEU A 16 -13.83 -7.43 -7.01
C LEU A 16 -13.73 -8.41 -8.21
N ASN A 17 -14.75 -8.41 -9.08
CA ASN A 17 -14.81 -9.28 -10.26
C ASN A 17 -14.21 -8.65 -11.52
N GLN A 18 -13.87 -7.36 -11.46
CA GLN A 18 -13.26 -6.60 -12.55
C GLN A 18 -11.78 -6.34 -12.27
N ALA A 19 -11.05 -5.87 -13.29
CA ALA A 19 -9.66 -5.44 -13.12
C ALA A 19 -9.55 -4.32 -12.07
N LEU A 20 -8.51 -4.35 -11.23
CA LEU A 20 -8.17 -3.21 -10.38
C LEU A 20 -8.10 -1.95 -11.22
N HIS A 21 -8.84 -0.93 -10.80
CA HIS A 21 -8.73 0.39 -11.40
C HIS A 21 -7.44 1.04 -10.91
N ILE A 22 -6.45 1.14 -11.81
CA ILE A 22 -5.19 1.82 -11.53
C ILE A 22 -5.36 3.29 -11.89
N ARG A 23 -5.33 4.15 -10.89
CA ARG A 23 -5.26 5.60 -11.08
C ARG A 23 -3.81 6.05 -10.99
N GLU A 24 -3.34 6.72 -12.04
CA GLU A 24 -2.04 7.40 -12.03
C GLU A 24 -2.23 8.86 -11.62
N GLU A 25 -1.44 9.30 -10.64
CA GLU A 25 -1.41 10.69 -10.18
C GLU A 25 0.04 11.18 -10.21
N ARG A 26 0.29 12.28 -10.93
CA ARG A 26 1.65 12.81 -11.10
C ARG A 26 1.83 14.07 -10.28
N LEU A 27 2.43 13.92 -9.10
CA LEU A 27 2.72 15.02 -8.18
C LEU A 27 4.09 15.69 -8.40
N ALA A 28 4.88 15.23 -9.39
CA ALA A 28 6.21 15.75 -9.69
C ALA A 28 6.44 15.94 -11.20
N THR A 29 7.04 17.07 -11.56
CA THR A 29 7.42 17.38 -12.96
C THR A 29 8.84 16.91 -13.30
N ARG A 30 9.57 16.32 -12.35
CA ARG A 30 10.94 15.83 -12.57
C ARG A 30 10.96 14.55 -13.40
N HIS A 31 12.06 14.35 -14.12
CA HIS A 31 12.31 13.15 -14.91
C HIS A 31 12.71 11.94 -14.03
N ASP A 32 13.31 12.19 -12.87
CA ASP A 32 13.73 11.18 -11.89
C ASP A 32 12.68 11.02 -10.77
N ALA A 33 11.39 11.16 -11.07
CA ALA A 33 10.34 11.02 -10.05
C ALA A 33 10.40 9.64 -9.36
N CYS A 34 10.17 9.60 -8.04
CA CYS A 34 9.99 8.35 -7.31
C CYS A 34 8.56 7.85 -7.56
N ARG A 35 8.42 6.59 -7.97
CA ARG A 35 7.15 5.93 -8.26
C ARG A 35 6.73 5.11 -7.05
N LEU A 36 5.56 5.44 -6.51
CA LEU A 36 4.95 4.70 -5.42
C LEU A 36 3.74 3.94 -5.98
N LEU A 37 3.69 2.64 -5.73
CA LEU A 37 2.46 1.87 -5.96
C LEU A 37 1.73 1.72 -4.63
N TYR A 38 0.56 2.34 -4.52
CA TYR A 38 -0.30 2.23 -3.34
C TYR A 38 -1.40 1.20 -3.59
N VAL A 39 -1.51 0.20 -2.72
CA VAL A 39 -2.53 -0.85 -2.76
C VAL A 39 -3.17 -0.96 -1.38
N SER A 40 -4.50 -0.89 -1.29
CA SER A 40 -5.24 -0.98 -0.03
C SER A 40 -6.53 -1.76 -0.22
N GLU A 41 -7.16 -2.19 0.88
CA GLU A 41 -8.46 -2.89 0.86
C GLU A 41 -8.42 -4.16 -0.02
N ILE A 42 -7.31 -4.90 0.05
CA ILE A 42 -7.11 -6.13 -0.72
C ILE A 42 -8.07 -7.23 -0.24
N HIS A 43 -8.35 -7.26 1.07
CA HIS A 43 -9.29 -8.19 1.71
C HIS A 43 -9.09 -9.66 1.29
N LEU A 44 -7.89 -10.19 1.53
CA LEU A 44 -7.62 -11.60 1.29
C LEU A 44 -8.55 -12.46 2.15
N ARG A 45 -9.22 -13.40 1.47
CA ARG A 45 -10.29 -14.23 2.05
C ARG A 45 -10.33 -15.58 1.33
N ASN A 46 -10.64 -16.63 2.10
CA ASN A 46 -10.68 -18.00 1.62
C ASN A 46 -11.43 -18.14 0.29
N GLY A 47 -10.75 -18.72 -0.70
CA GLY A 47 -11.31 -18.98 -2.04
C GLY A 47 -11.49 -17.75 -2.92
N ARG A 48 -11.05 -16.56 -2.51
CA ARG A 48 -11.13 -15.32 -3.32
C ARG A 48 -9.87 -14.45 -3.27
N SER A 49 -8.76 -14.96 -2.73
CA SER A 49 -7.47 -14.27 -2.67
C SER A 49 -6.70 -14.27 -4.00
N ASP A 50 -6.92 -15.28 -4.85
CA ASP A 50 -6.17 -15.43 -6.12
C ASP A 50 -6.27 -14.20 -7.03
N THR A 51 -7.49 -13.72 -7.26
CA THR A 51 -7.74 -12.57 -8.15
C THR A 51 -7.07 -11.29 -7.65
N PRO A 52 -7.29 -10.81 -6.41
CA PRO A 52 -6.62 -9.62 -5.92
C PRO A 52 -5.10 -9.78 -5.84
N CYS A 53 -4.58 -10.96 -5.46
CA CYS A 53 -3.14 -11.23 -5.48
C CYS A 53 -2.57 -11.08 -6.89
N ARG A 54 -3.15 -11.76 -7.88
CA ARG A 54 -2.71 -11.70 -9.27
C ARG A 54 -2.79 -10.27 -9.80
N GLN A 55 -3.86 -9.53 -9.51
CA GLN A 55 -4.00 -8.16 -9.99
C GLN A 55 -2.99 -7.21 -9.35
N ALA A 56 -2.67 -7.36 -8.06
CA ALA A 56 -1.62 -6.60 -7.40
C ALA A 56 -0.24 -6.89 -8.01
N LEU A 57 0.04 -8.16 -8.33
CA LEU A 57 1.29 -8.58 -8.96
C LEU A 57 1.43 -8.11 -10.41
N ASP A 58 0.34 -8.14 -11.16
CA ASP A 58 0.29 -7.58 -12.50
C ASP A 58 0.50 -6.05 -12.44
N ALA A 59 -0.06 -5.37 -11.43
CA ALA A 59 0.12 -3.94 -11.23
C ALA A 59 1.57 -3.58 -10.87
N VAL A 60 2.20 -4.28 -9.92
CA VAL A 60 3.60 -4.01 -9.54
C VAL A 60 4.54 -4.21 -10.73
N THR A 61 4.32 -5.25 -11.52
CA THR A 61 5.14 -5.55 -12.71
C THR A 61 4.97 -4.47 -13.77
N ARG A 62 3.73 -4.06 -14.08
CA ARG A 62 3.45 -3.03 -15.09
C ARG A 62 3.95 -1.64 -14.68
N CYS A 63 3.77 -1.28 -13.42
CA CYS A 63 4.06 0.06 -12.94
C CYS A 63 5.55 0.25 -12.62
N SER A 64 6.29 -0.84 -12.38
CA SER A 64 7.71 -0.83 -12.00
C SER A 64 8.01 0.23 -10.92
N PRO A 65 7.33 0.18 -9.77
CA PRO A 65 7.47 1.19 -8.73
C PRO A 65 8.83 1.10 -8.05
N ASP A 66 9.26 2.21 -7.44
CA ASP A 66 10.42 2.21 -6.56
C ASP A 66 10.07 1.65 -5.18
N VAL A 67 8.80 1.74 -4.77
CA VAL A 67 8.27 1.21 -3.50
C VAL A 67 6.79 0.83 -3.64
N VAL A 68 6.40 -0.28 -3.01
CA VAL A 68 5.00 -0.67 -2.81
C VAL A 68 4.55 -0.28 -1.41
N LEU A 69 3.39 0.36 -1.31
CA LEU A 69 2.74 0.74 -0.06
C LEU A 69 1.44 -0.07 0.08
N LEU A 70 1.38 -0.92 1.11
CA LEU A 70 0.18 -1.65 1.49
C LEU A 70 -0.57 -0.86 2.58
N GLY A 71 -1.72 -0.31 2.21
CA GLY A 71 -2.47 0.70 2.97
C GLY A 71 -3.41 0.18 4.06
N GLY A 72 -3.39 -1.11 4.36
CA GLY A 72 -4.29 -1.75 5.33
C GLY A 72 -5.50 -2.44 4.70
N ASP A 73 -6.26 -3.10 5.57
CA ASP A 73 -7.34 -4.04 5.25
C ASP A 73 -6.85 -5.12 4.28
N LEU A 74 -5.78 -5.80 4.73
CA LEU A 74 -5.05 -6.78 3.95
C LEU A 74 -5.72 -8.14 3.99
N VAL A 75 -6.24 -8.56 5.15
CA VAL A 75 -6.85 -9.88 5.38
C VAL A 75 -8.19 -9.79 6.10
N ASP A 76 -9.16 -10.60 5.64
CA ASP A 76 -10.47 -10.75 6.28
C ASP A 76 -10.56 -11.96 7.22
N ARG A 77 -9.62 -12.91 7.08
CA ARG A 77 -9.65 -14.18 7.80
C ARG A 77 -8.24 -14.56 8.26
N PRO A 78 -8.09 -15.14 9.47
CA PRO A 78 -6.78 -15.57 9.95
C PRO A 78 -6.12 -16.66 9.08
N SER A 79 -6.92 -17.45 8.35
CA SER A 79 -6.43 -18.48 7.42
C SER A 79 -5.67 -17.91 6.23
N GLU A 80 -5.79 -16.62 5.95
CA GLU A 80 -5.17 -15.97 4.79
C GLU A 80 -3.83 -15.29 5.11
N LEU A 81 -3.34 -15.40 6.35
CA LEU A 81 -2.04 -14.84 6.73
C LEU A 81 -0.89 -15.45 5.92
N SER A 82 -0.96 -16.75 5.58
CA SER A 82 0.04 -17.37 4.70
C SER A 82 -0.01 -16.82 3.28
N ALA A 83 -1.22 -16.58 2.76
CA ALA A 83 -1.40 -15.99 1.43
C ALA A 83 -0.91 -14.52 1.41
N LEU A 84 -1.10 -13.79 2.51
CA LEU A 84 -0.52 -12.46 2.68
C LEU A 84 1.01 -12.50 2.65
N SER A 85 1.65 -13.41 3.39
CA SER A 85 3.10 -13.56 3.37
C SER A 85 3.62 -13.88 1.96
N GLU A 86 2.95 -14.77 1.22
CA GLU A 86 3.30 -15.11 -0.16
C GLU A 86 3.15 -13.91 -1.10
N LEU A 87 2.02 -13.18 -1.01
CA LEU A 87 1.80 -11.97 -1.80
C LEU A 87 2.90 -10.94 -1.54
N VAL A 88 3.21 -10.68 -0.26
CA VAL A 88 4.26 -9.73 0.11
C VAL A 88 5.62 -10.18 -0.42
N GLY A 89 5.96 -11.46 -0.31
CA GLY A 89 7.19 -12.02 -0.88
C GLY A 89 7.32 -11.74 -2.38
N ARG A 90 6.27 -12.02 -3.14
CA ARG A 90 6.26 -11.81 -4.59
C ARG A 90 6.26 -10.33 -4.98
N LEU A 91 5.63 -9.46 -4.20
CA LEU A 91 5.73 -8.00 -4.39
C LEU A 91 7.16 -7.52 -4.09
N HIS A 92 7.78 -8.07 -3.05
CA HIS A 92 9.11 -7.70 -2.57
C HIS A 92 10.22 -8.05 -3.59
N GLU A 93 10.01 -9.08 -4.41
CA GLU A 93 10.90 -9.40 -5.55
C GLU A 93 11.02 -8.25 -6.57
N VAL A 94 9.99 -7.39 -6.67
CA VAL A 94 9.96 -6.28 -7.62
C VAL A 94 10.40 -4.95 -6.98
N ALA A 95 9.93 -4.66 -5.76
CA ALA A 95 10.27 -3.44 -5.04
C ALA A 95 10.08 -3.61 -3.52
N PRO A 96 10.77 -2.80 -2.67
CA PRO A 96 10.51 -2.77 -1.24
C PRO A 96 9.02 -2.58 -0.91
N VAL A 97 8.51 -3.37 0.03
CA VAL A 97 7.11 -3.34 0.47
C VAL A 97 7.03 -2.72 1.85
N LEU A 98 6.26 -1.65 2.01
CA LEU A 98 5.95 -1.03 3.28
C LEU A 98 4.47 -1.24 3.58
N ALA A 99 4.12 -1.68 4.79
CA ALA A 99 2.73 -1.97 5.14
C ALA A 99 2.30 -1.29 6.44
N ILE A 100 1.02 -0.94 6.47
CA ILE A 100 0.28 -0.58 7.68
C ILE A 100 -0.94 -1.49 7.80
N GLY A 101 -1.45 -1.65 9.02
CA GLY A 101 -2.74 -2.31 9.23
C GLY A 101 -3.92 -1.36 9.12
N GLY A 102 -5.06 -1.92 8.74
CA GLY A 102 -6.37 -1.28 8.75
C GLY A 102 -7.29 -1.81 9.85
N ASN A 103 -8.59 -1.56 9.69
CA ASN A 103 -9.61 -1.97 10.66
C ASN A 103 -9.88 -3.47 10.62
N HIS A 104 -9.92 -4.09 9.44
CA HIS A 104 -10.08 -5.54 9.30
C HIS A 104 -8.88 -6.27 9.89
N ASP A 105 -7.66 -5.78 9.63
CA ASP A 105 -6.44 -6.35 10.19
C ASP A 105 -6.45 -6.29 11.73
N ARG A 106 -6.99 -5.22 12.32
CA ARG A 106 -7.17 -5.11 13.78
C ARG A 106 -8.11 -6.17 14.33
N GLN A 107 -9.17 -6.54 13.60
CA GLN A 107 -10.06 -7.64 14.00
C GLN A 107 -9.37 -9.01 13.95
N ILE A 108 -8.43 -9.21 13.03
CA ILE A 108 -7.62 -10.43 12.93
C ILE A 108 -6.50 -10.49 13.99
N GLY A 109 -5.99 -9.33 14.37
CA GLY A 109 -4.88 -9.12 15.31
C GLY A 109 -3.68 -8.51 14.60
N MET A 110 -3.39 -7.24 14.90
CA MET A 110 -2.33 -6.44 14.25
C MET A 110 -0.97 -7.11 14.28
N ASP A 111 -0.60 -7.75 15.40
CA ASP A 111 0.69 -8.45 15.51
C ASP A 111 0.79 -9.60 14.50
N ARG A 112 -0.30 -10.34 14.27
CA ARG A 112 -0.30 -11.47 13.34
C ARG A 112 -0.19 -11.01 11.90
N VAL A 113 -0.88 -9.92 11.55
CA VAL A 113 -0.81 -9.32 10.22
C VAL A 113 0.57 -8.72 9.99
N ARG A 114 1.13 -8.00 10.96
CA ARG A 114 2.51 -7.53 10.96
C ARG A 114 3.47 -8.68 10.69
N ASP A 115 3.36 -9.75 11.48
CA ASP A 115 4.25 -10.89 11.36
C ASP A 115 4.14 -11.51 9.97
N ALA A 116 2.95 -11.68 9.41
CA ALA A 116 2.77 -12.17 8.04
C ALA A 116 3.47 -11.27 7.00
N VAL A 117 3.31 -9.95 7.10
CA VAL A 117 4.02 -9.00 6.23
C VAL A 117 5.53 -9.17 6.35
N MET A 118 6.07 -9.23 7.57
CA MET A 118 7.51 -9.36 7.82
C MET A 118 8.06 -10.71 7.35
N HIS A 119 7.30 -11.80 7.48
CA HIS A 119 7.67 -13.11 6.96
C HIS A 119 7.76 -13.11 5.42
N GLY A 120 6.96 -12.29 4.74
CA GLY A 120 7.09 -12.04 3.31
C GLY A 120 8.23 -11.10 2.92
N GLY A 121 9.02 -10.59 3.88
CA GLY A 121 10.09 -9.63 3.62
C GLY A 121 9.65 -8.16 3.56
N GLY A 122 8.36 -7.89 3.79
CA GLY A 122 7.86 -6.52 3.90
C GLY A 122 8.28 -5.84 5.21
N GLN A 123 8.33 -4.52 5.21
CA GLN A 123 8.54 -3.72 6.41
C GLN A 123 7.21 -3.23 6.95
N TRP A 124 6.93 -3.53 8.21
CA TRP A 124 5.80 -2.94 8.93
C TRP A 124 6.15 -1.54 9.42
N ILE A 125 5.32 -0.55 9.08
CA ILE A 125 5.57 0.85 9.43
C ILE A 125 4.40 1.49 10.19
N HIS A 126 3.38 0.74 10.64
CA HIS A 126 2.16 1.30 11.23
C HIS A 126 2.41 2.32 12.34
N ASP A 127 3.38 2.03 13.21
CA ASP A 127 3.83 2.83 14.33
C ASP A 127 5.28 3.37 14.14
N GLY A 128 5.78 3.37 12.90
CA GLY A 128 7.18 3.67 12.59
C GLY A 128 7.40 4.49 11.32
N ILE A 129 8.68 4.62 10.95
CA ILE A 129 9.14 5.27 9.71
C ILE A 129 9.97 4.27 8.90
N ALA A 130 9.76 4.24 7.60
CA ALA A 130 10.74 3.72 6.64
C ALA A 130 11.42 4.86 5.87
N ARG A 131 12.68 4.63 5.47
CA ARG A 131 13.45 5.57 4.66
C ARG A 131 13.74 4.93 3.31
N VAL A 132 13.18 5.54 2.26
CA VAL A 132 13.33 5.10 0.88
C VAL A 132 14.40 5.96 0.22
N THR A 133 15.43 5.34 -0.33
CA THR A 133 16.47 6.06 -1.08
C THR A 133 16.16 6.03 -2.57
N HIS A 134 16.02 7.20 -3.18
CA HIS A 134 15.81 7.34 -4.63
C HIS A 134 16.81 8.32 -5.23
N GLY A 135 17.79 7.80 -5.99
CA GLY A 135 18.94 8.58 -6.42
C GLY A 135 19.69 9.19 -5.23
N ARG A 136 19.79 10.53 -5.18
CA ARG A 136 20.44 11.28 -4.09
C ARG A 136 19.49 11.69 -2.97
N ARG A 137 18.21 11.31 -3.05
CA ARG A 137 17.17 11.74 -2.11
C ARG A 137 16.82 10.61 -1.16
N VAL A 138 16.46 10.98 0.05
CA VAL A 138 15.85 10.09 1.03
C VAL A 138 14.43 10.58 1.30
N ILE A 139 13.46 9.72 1.09
CA ILE A 139 12.04 9.97 1.32
C ILE A 139 11.67 9.21 2.60
N ALA A 140 11.18 9.92 3.61
CA ALA A 140 10.62 9.31 4.80
C ALA A 140 9.16 8.96 4.57
N VAL A 141 8.77 7.72 4.89
CA VAL A 141 7.39 7.23 4.84
C VAL A 141 7.01 6.83 6.25
N SER A 142 6.04 7.54 6.82
CA SER A 142 5.59 7.32 8.20
C SER A 142 4.24 6.60 8.23
N GLY A 143 4.07 5.67 9.16
CA GLY A 143 2.75 5.13 9.47
C GLY A 143 1.88 6.10 10.28
N PRO A 144 0.59 5.77 10.40
CA PRO A 144 -0.40 6.63 11.04
C PRO A 144 -0.18 6.82 12.55
N GLU A 145 0.44 5.86 13.23
CA GLU A 145 0.60 5.86 14.69
C GLU A 145 2.02 6.24 15.12
N ILE A 146 2.78 6.89 14.23
CA ILE A 146 4.11 7.36 14.58
C ILE A 146 4.07 8.36 15.75
N ARG A 147 4.86 8.09 16.80
CA ARG A 147 5.08 9.04 17.89
C ARG A 147 6.13 10.07 17.48
N ALA A 148 5.84 11.35 17.77
CA ALA A 148 6.63 12.52 17.38
C ALA A 148 8.08 12.53 17.93
N ASP A 149 8.38 11.65 18.87
CA ASP A 149 9.59 11.56 19.66
C ASP A 149 10.76 10.90 18.88
N SER A 150 10.52 10.39 17.67
CA SER A 150 11.47 9.59 16.88
C SER A 150 12.49 10.39 16.05
N GLY A 151 12.75 11.66 16.39
CA GLY A 151 13.93 12.39 15.90
C GLY A 151 13.79 13.10 14.54
N PHE A 152 12.57 13.41 14.11
CA PHE A 152 12.37 14.29 12.95
C PHE A 152 12.37 15.77 13.37
N SER A 153 13.51 16.45 13.18
CA SER A 153 13.57 17.93 13.19
C SER A 153 13.61 18.44 11.74
N PRO A 154 12.57 19.15 11.25
CA PRO A 154 12.54 19.65 9.88
C PRO A 154 13.40 20.92 9.65
N THR A 155 14.10 21.44 10.66
CA THR A 155 14.87 22.69 10.56
C THR A 155 16.38 22.46 10.74
N SER A 156 17.06 22.22 9.64
CA SER A 156 18.46 22.62 9.47
C SER A 156 18.59 23.28 8.10
N HIS A 157 18.06 24.50 8.01
CA HIS A 157 18.48 25.44 6.99
C HIS A 157 19.93 25.82 7.29
N THR A 158 20.89 25.16 6.65
CA THR A 158 22.23 25.74 6.50
C THR A 158 22.08 26.97 5.61
N MET A 159 22.05 28.15 6.24
CA MET A 159 22.22 29.39 5.50
C MET A 159 23.57 29.38 4.80
N LEU A 160 23.53 29.70 3.51
CA LEU A 160 24.67 30.15 2.73
C LEU A 160 25.33 31.33 3.47
N THR A 161 26.65 31.29 3.60
CA THR A 161 27.46 32.51 3.64
C THR A 161 28.38 32.49 2.43
N GLU A 162 28.07 33.33 1.46
CA GLU A 162 29.02 33.83 0.46
C GLU A 162 30.20 34.48 1.18
N ARG A 163 31.42 34.13 0.77
CA ARG A 163 32.58 35.02 0.64
C ARG A 163 33.47 34.52 -0.48
#